data_AF-A0A5B7T5S0-F1
#
_entry.id   AF-A0A5B7T5S0-F1
#
_cell.length_a   1.000
_cell.length_b   1.000
_cell.length_c   1.000
_cell.angle_alpha   90.00
_cell.angle_beta   90.00
_cell.angle_gamma   90.00
#
_symmetry.space_group_name_H-M   'P 1'
#
loop_
_entity.id
_entity.type
_entity.pdbx_description
1 polymer ?
#
loop_
_entity_poly.entity_id
_entity_poly.type
_entity_poly.pdbx_seq_one_letter_code
_entity_poly.pdbx_strand_id
1 'polypeptide(L)' 'MMRYTKNFEARNSSMLLKKIKEWASKNNVKVITVSSGGHDVDKVTATVIYETCKLSFWNKLKRRFYKQ' A
#
# COMPACT_ATOMS: atom_id res chain seq x y z
N MET A 1 -11.98 8.72 -0.29
CA MET A 1 -10.78 7.85 -0.41
C MET A 1 -11.06 6.83 -1.51
N MET A 2 -10.15 6.65 -2.47
CA MET A 2 -10.31 5.58 -3.48
C MET A 2 -9.54 4.35 -3.00
N ARG A 3 -10.22 3.19 -3.04
CA ARG A 3 -9.66 1.88 -2.70
C ARG A 3 -9.05 1.25 -3.95
N TYR A 4 -7.88 0.68 -3.79
CA TYR A 4 -7.14 0.00 -4.85
C TYR A 4 -6.70 -1.37 -4.35
N THR A 5 -6.58 -2.29 -5.29
CA THR A 5 -6.12 -3.65 -5.03
C THR A 5 -4.83 -3.88 -5.80
N LYS A 6 -3.83 -4.47 -5.15
CA LYS A 6 -2.56 -4.82 -5.78
C LYS A 6 -2.09 -6.18 -5.32
N ASN A 7 -1.66 -7.01 -6.26
CA ASN A 7 -1.14 -8.33 -5.99
C ASN A 7 0.38 -8.26 -5.79
N PHE A 8 0.87 -9.00 -4.81
CA PHE A 8 2.28 -9.17 -4.50
C PHE A 8 2.63 -10.64 -4.56
N GLU A 9 3.84 -10.91 -5.05
CA GLU A 9 4.45 -12.24 -5.06
C GLU A 9 5.87 -12.20 -4.46
N ALA A 10 6.19 -13.22 -3.69
CA ALA A 10 7.52 -13.43 -3.12
C ALA A 10 7.77 -14.93 -2.92
N ARG A 11 9.04 -15.30 -2.71
CA ARG A 11 9.41 -16.69 -2.43
C ARG A 11 8.82 -17.18 -1.11
N ASN A 12 8.90 -16.36 -0.06
CA ASN A 12 8.38 -16.68 1.27
C ASN A 12 7.51 -15.54 1.84
N SER A 13 6.62 -15.88 2.77
CA SER A 13 5.72 -14.96 3.47
C SER A 13 6.44 -13.78 4.14
N SER A 14 7.61 -14.05 4.74
CA SER A 14 8.43 -13.01 5.38
C SER A 14 8.94 -11.94 4.40
N MET A 15 9.40 -12.36 3.21
CA MET A 15 9.82 -11.43 2.16
C MET A 15 8.63 -10.66 1.58
N LEU A 16 7.47 -11.32 1.46
CA LEU A 16 6.23 -10.71 0.98
C LEU A 16 5.81 -9.55 1.88
N LEU A 17 5.74 -9.78 3.20
CA LEU A 17 5.37 -8.77 4.18
C LEU A 17 6.35 -7.60 4.20
N LYS A 18 7.66 -7.88 4.06
CA LYS A 18 8.67 -6.83 3.96
C LYS A 18 8.46 -5.96 2.71
N LYS A 19 8.26 -6.57 1.54
CA LYS A 19 7.96 -5.85 0.29
C LYS A 19 6.70 -5.00 0.41
N ILE A 20 5.64 -5.53 1.02
CA ILE A 20 4.37 -4.81 1.19
C ILE A 20 4.57 -3.59 2.10
N LYS A 21 5.30 -3.74 3.23
CA LYS A 21 5.60 -2.63 4.15
C LYS A 21 6.46 -1.55 3.49
N GLU A 22 7.53 -1.94 2.80
CA GLU A 22 8.42 -1.02 2.08
C GLU A 22 7.66 -0.26 0.98
N TRP A 23 6.84 -0.98 0.22
CA TRP A 23 6.00 -0.38 -0.81
C TRP A 23 4.97 0.59 -0.22
N ALA A 24 4.32 0.22 0.89
CA ALA A 24 3.33 1.05 1.56
C ALA A 24 3.93 2.36 2.07
N SER A 25 5.10 2.26 2.71
CA SER A 25 5.86 3.42 3.19
C SER A 25 6.31 4.32 2.04
N LYS A 26 6.86 3.75 0.96
CA LYS A 26 7.33 4.50 -0.20
C LYS A 26 6.21 5.26 -0.93
N ASN A 27 5.02 4.68 -1.01
CA ASN A 27 3.90 5.28 -1.74
C ASN A 27 2.96 6.10 -0.84
N ASN A 28 3.25 6.18 0.46
CA ASN A 28 2.40 6.81 1.46
C ASN A 28 0.94 6.34 1.34
N VAL A 29 0.78 5.03 1.20
CA VAL A 29 -0.53 4.37 1.08
C VAL A 29 -0.85 3.64 2.37
N LYS A 30 -2.14 3.66 2.74
CA LYS A 30 -2.64 2.96 3.91
C LYS A 30 -3.12 1.58 3.48
N VAL A 31 -2.45 0.54 3.94
CA VAL A 31 -2.91 -0.84 3.74
C VAL A 31 -4.10 -1.11 4.65
N ILE A 32 -5.21 -1.60 4.09
CA ILE A 32 -6.41 -2.00 4.83
C ILE A 32 -6.36 -3.48 5.13
N THR A 33 -6.19 -4.28 4.07
CA THR A 33 -6.29 -5.74 4.15
C THR A 33 -5.17 -6.38 3.35
N VAL A 34 -4.60 -7.44 3.90
CA VAL A 34 -3.67 -8.33 3.19
C VAL A 34 -4.30 -9.72 3.22
N SER A 35 -4.73 -10.20 2.06
CA SER A 35 -5.29 -11.55 1.90
C SER A 35 -4.25 -12.42 1.23
N SER A 36 -3.83 -13.51 1.86
CA SER A 36 -2.93 -14.49 1.25
C SER A 36 -3.70 -15.24 0.15
N GLY A 37 -3.24 -15.12 -1.09
CA GLY A 37 -3.95 -15.65 -2.27
C GLY A 37 -3.71 -17.14 -2.49
N GLY A 38 -2.52 -17.63 -2.16
CA GLY A 38 -2.14 -19.03 -2.33
C GLY A 38 -0.69 -19.28 -1.95
N HIS A 39 -0.42 -20.50 -1.49
CA HIS A 39 0.91 -20.99 -1.19
C HIS A 39 1.26 -22.02 -2.28
N ASP A 40 1.85 -21.53 -3.36
CA ASP A 40 2.45 -22.41 -4.37
C ASP A 40 3.79 -22.91 -3.84
N VAL A 41 4.23 -24.09 -4.30
CA VAL A 41 5.39 -24.81 -3.75
C VAL A 41 6.67 -23.96 -3.71
N ASP A 42 6.77 -22.95 -4.57
CA ASP A 42 7.91 -22.04 -4.69
C ASP A 42 7.59 -20.55 -4.43
N LYS A 43 6.31 -20.19 -4.25
CA LYS A 43 5.87 -18.79 -4.21
C LYS A 43 4.66 -18.56 -3.30
N VAL A 44 4.74 -17.49 -2.53
CA VAL A 44 3.62 -16.95 -1.75
C VAL A 44 3.06 -15.73 -2.46
N THR A 45 1.75 -15.73 -2.66
CA THR A 45 1.02 -14.58 -3.21
C THR A 45 0.14 -13.92 -2.15
N ALA A 46 0.04 -12.59 -2.19
CA ALA A 46 -0.93 -11.85 -1.39
C ALA A 46 -1.56 -10.72 -2.18
N THR A 47 -2.86 -10.58 -1.99
CA THR A 47 -3.68 -9.49 -2.50
C THR A 47 -3.78 -8.42 -1.41
N VAL A 48 -3.28 -7.23 -1.70
CA VAL A 48 -3.28 -6.10 -0.77
C VAL A 48 -4.31 -5.08 -1.22
N ILE A 49 -5.28 -4.82 -0.35
CA ILE A 49 -6.24 -3.73 -0.50
C ILE A 49 -5.67 -2.53 0.24
N TYR A 50 -5.50 -1.42 -0.47
CA TYR A 50 -4.94 -0.20 0.07
C TYR A 50 -5.75 1.02 -0.33
N GLU A 51 -5.70 2.02 0.53
CA GLU A 51 -6.19 3.36 0.26
C GLU A 51 -5.01 4.28 0.00
N THR A 52 -5.12 5.03 -1.09
CA THR A 52 -4.28 6.22 -1.26
C THR A 52 -5.10 7.44 -0.87
N CYS A 53 -4.56 8.20 0.06
CA CYS A 53 -4.91 9.60 0.13
C CYS A 53 -4.16 10.27 -1.03
N LYS A 54 -4.82 10.48 -2.17
CA LYS A 54 -4.45 11.57 -3.08
C LYS A 54 -4.62 12.88 -2.32
N LEU A 55 -3.72 13.16 -1.38
CA LEU A 55 -3.42 14.50 -0.96
C LEU A 55 -2.74 15.10 -2.17
N SER A 56 -3.54 15.67 -3.09
CA SER A 56 -3.02 16.60 -4.08
C SER A 56 -1.99 17.46 -3.35
N PHE A 57 -0.75 17.39 -3.78
CA PHE A 57 0.37 18.13 -3.18
C PHE A 57 -0.02 19.60 -2.88
N TRP A 58 -0.88 20.16 -3.76
CA TRP A 58 -1.58 21.43 -3.64
C TRP A 58 -2.42 21.65 -2.38
N ASN A 59 -3.12 20.64 -1.83
CA ASN A 59 -3.88 20.77 -0.58
C ASN A 59 -2.99 20.90 0.66
N LYS A 60 -1.75 20.41 0.60
CA LYS A 60 -0.76 20.61 1.67
C LYS A 60 -0.16 22.02 1.62
N LEU A 61 0.01 22.59 0.43
CA LEU A 61 0.42 23.98 0.22
C LEU A 61 -0.67 24.99 0.64
N LYS A 62 -1.93 24.78 0.24
CA LYS A 62 -3.03 25.71 0.57
C LYS A 62 -3.26 25.88 2.08
N ARG A 63 -3.00 24.85 2.90
CA ARG A 63 -3.14 24.93 4.37
C ARG A 63 -2.09 25.80 5.07
N ARG A 64 -0.97 26.13 4.43
CA ARG A 64 -0.01 27.10 4.99
C ARG A 64 -0.38 28.56 4.71
N PHE A 65 -1.25 28.81 3.73
CA PHE A 65 -1.59 30.17 3.28
C PHE A 65 -2.98 30.67 3.70
N TYR A 66 -3.82 29.83 4.34
CA TYR A 66 -5.18 30.18 4.78
C TYR A 66 -5.33 30.27 6.32
N LYS A 67 -4.35 30.90 6.97
CA LYS A 67 -4.48 31.44 8.33
C LYS A 67 -4.51 32.97 8.19
N GLN A 68 -5.64 33.51 7.73
CA GLN A 68 -5.92 34.95 7.78
C GLN A 68 -7.40 35.13 8.02
#